data_AF-A0A934FTC9-F1
#
_entry.id   AF-A0A934FTC9-F1
#
_cell.length_a   1.000
_cell.length_b   1.000
_cell.length_c   1.000
_cell.angle_alpha   90.00
_cell.angle_beta   90.00
_cell.angle_gamma   90.00
#
_symmetry.space_group_name_H-M   'P 1'
#
loop_
_entity.id
_entity.type
_entity.pdbx_description
1 polymer ?
#
loop_
_entity_poly.entity_id
_entity_poly.type
_entity_poly.pdbx_seq_one_letter_code
_entity_poly.pdbx_strand_id
1 'polypeptide(L)'
;MLRPLLLLIAASLLSAVLPSQIQHFSARLTGDQEVPAVATAAHGWSIVTVNTATNQVDIFAYGLGLVATAAHLHQAAAGVNGPVVIPLAGGPQQWTGSMVAVPALIAAIQAGNTYVNLHSAANPGGQIRGQVSNEVTTRFLARLSGGEEVPPSGSAATGVMTAFLHQPGNVLVYELDVSGVVATAAHIHQAAAGVNGPVIVPLNGASPRWCGVSQRLSSAQLAALMAGGTYANVHSAAFPGGEIRGQLLLETADFAGRLNGAQEVPPTPSAGIGRACATLNANRTLTYRVEVTGLGAPVTAAHFHSALPGVNGPVVVPLVGGPPVWSGTSAVLTSAQVADLVAGRWYANVHSTAFPGGEIRGQMLAPGLPGVFGFGCPAAASTPPEIGSMGIACVGTNFTVALYRGPVAMPAVLLFGFSRDFMPGFGRLPLSLAPIGGTDCFLFHDNPGISVAAVTDALGCAKATIGIPSTLPGGGTVMAQWFAIAPGVNPLGVASSNGLEFAIN
;
A
#
# COMPACT_ATOMS: atom_id res chain seq x y z
N MET A 1 27.27 66.29 8.90
CA MET A 1 28.00 65.10 8.40
C MET A 1 27.28 63.85 8.89
N LEU A 2 26.36 63.31 8.09
CA LEU A 2 25.62 62.09 8.42
C LEU A 2 26.42 60.87 7.92
N ARG A 3 26.64 59.89 8.80
CA ARG A 3 27.15 58.55 8.46
C ARG A 3 25.99 57.69 7.93
N PRO A 4 26.16 56.93 6.82
CA PRO A 4 25.12 56.02 6.37
C PRO A 4 25.15 54.73 7.20
N LEU A 5 23.98 54.31 7.64
CA LEU A 5 23.72 53.06 8.34
C LEU A 5 23.66 51.93 7.29
N LEU A 6 24.59 50.98 7.36
CA LEU A 6 24.58 49.76 6.54
C LEU A 6 23.43 48.86 7.02
N LEU A 7 22.40 48.72 6.19
CA LEU A 7 21.30 47.78 6.42
C LEU A 7 21.79 46.36 6.05
N LEU A 8 22.16 45.54 7.04
CA LEU A 8 22.32 44.10 6.83
C LEU A 8 20.93 43.50 6.60
N ILE A 9 20.62 43.18 5.34
CA ILE A 9 19.50 42.29 5.02
C ILE A 9 19.97 40.88 5.38
N ALA A 10 19.50 40.35 6.51
CA ALA A 10 19.59 38.94 6.81
C ALA A 10 18.80 38.17 5.75
N ALA A 11 19.50 37.58 4.78
CA ALA A 11 18.92 36.57 3.91
C ALA A 11 18.54 35.38 4.80
N SER A 12 17.26 35.31 5.18
CA SER A 12 16.69 34.09 5.74
C SER A 12 16.79 33.04 4.64
N LEU A 13 17.73 32.10 4.81
CA LEU A 13 17.70 30.83 4.09
C LEU A 13 16.42 30.12 4.50
N LEU A 14 15.33 30.34 3.75
CA LEU A 14 14.26 29.36 3.66
C LEU A 14 14.93 28.09 3.14
N SER A 15 15.20 27.15 4.06
CA SER A 15 15.51 25.79 3.67
C SER A 15 14.28 25.25 2.96
N ALA A 16 14.32 25.23 1.62
CA ALA A 16 13.35 24.49 0.84
C ALA A 16 13.40 23.04 1.34
N VAL A 17 12.30 22.56 1.91
CA VAL A 17 12.15 21.15 2.25
C VAL A 17 12.18 20.40 0.91
N LEU A 18 13.33 19.85 0.55
CA LEU A 18 13.46 18.97 -0.61
C LEU A 18 12.50 17.78 -0.39
N PRO A 19 11.76 17.33 -1.41
CA PRO A 19 10.94 16.13 -1.27
C PRO A 19 11.83 14.95 -0.88
N SER A 20 11.34 14.09 0.02
CA SER A 20 12.02 12.84 0.37
C SER A 20 12.35 12.05 -0.90
N GLN A 21 13.64 11.81 -1.13
CA GLN A 21 14.16 10.97 -2.22
C GLN A 21 14.20 9.49 -1.82
N ILE A 22 13.48 9.13 -0.75
CA ILE A 22 13.46 7.80 -0.18
C ILE A 22 12.16 7.09 -0.61
N GLN A 23 12.30 5.90 -1.17
CA GLN A 23 11.21 4.99 -1.51
C GLN A 23 11.30 3.76 -0.60
N HIS A 24 10.16 3.27 -0.12
CA HIS A 24 10.08 2.07 0.70
C HIS A 24 9.30 0.98 -0.01
N PHE A 25 9.83 -0.23 0.04
CA PHE A 25 9.25 -1.46 -0.48
C PHE A 25 9.26 -2.48 0.65
N SER A 26 8.41 -3.49 0.57
CA SER A 26 8.49 -4.62 1.48
C SER A 26 8.25 -5.94 0.77
N ALA A 27 8.55 -7.01 1.49
CA ALA A 27 8.28 -8.36 1.06
C ALA A 27 7.74 -9.15 2.26
N ARG A 28 6.67 -9.91 2.05
CA ARG A 28 6.22 -10.94 2.98
C ARG A 28 6.79 -12.27 2.50
N LEU A 29 7.60 -12.92 3.34
CA LEU A 29 8.33 -14.12 3.03
C LEU A 29 7.59 -15.35 3.57
N THR A 30 7.28 -16.28 2.68
CA THR A 30 6.61 -17.54 3.02
C THR A 30 7.18 -18.69 2.18
N GLY A 31 6.96 -19.93 2.61
CA GLY A 31 7.46 -21.10 1.88
C GLY A 31 6.74 -21.37 0.56
N ASP A 32 5.46 -20.99 0.44
CA ASP A 32 4.69 -21.17 -0.80
C ASP A 32 5.18 -20.28 -1.95
N GLN A 33 5.99 -19.26 -1.65
CA GLN A 33 6.60 -18.38 -2.62
C GLN A 33 7.96 -18.87 -3.13
N GLU A 34 8.58 -19.86 -2.49
CA GLU A 34 9.81 -20.47 -3.02
C GLU A 34 9.54 -21.20 -4.33
N VAL A 35 10.59 -21.38 -5.13
CA VAL A 35 10.50 -22.07 -6.42
C VAL A 35 11.56 -23.19 -6.46
N PRO A 36 11.17 -24.45 -6.23
CA PRO A 36 9.81 -24.94 -5.92
C PRO A 36 9.33 -24.54 -4.51
N ALA A 37 8.01 -24.56 -4.30
CA ALA A 37 7.40 -24.21 -3.02
C ALA A 37 7.84 -25.16 -1.90
N VAL A 38 8.09 -24.60 -0.71
CA VAL A 38 8.52 -25.33 0.48
C VAL A 38 7.36 -25.41 1.48
N ALA A 39 7.00 -26.63 1.89
CA ALA A 39 6.03 -26.84 2.96
C ALA A 39 6.68 -26.53 4.32
N THR A 40 6.40 -25.35 4.86
CA THR A 40 6.98 -24.86 6.12
C THR A 40 6.01 -23.91 6.82
N ALA A 41 6.04 -23.89 8.15
CA ALA A 41 5.39 -22.85 8.95
C ALA A 41 6.27 -21.59 9.10
N ALA A 42 7.53 -21.68 8.67
CA ALA A 42 8.44 -20.54 8.66
C ALA A 42 7.89 -19.40 7.80
N HIS A 43 8.09 -18.19 8.28
CA HIS A 43 7.65 -16.97 7.62
C HIS A 43 8.58 -15.83 8.00
N GLY A 44 8.52 -14.73 7.27
CA GLY A 44 9.42 -13.60 7.50
C GLY A 44 8.99 -12.38 6.73
N TRP A 45 9.61 -11.24 6.99
CA TRP A 45 9.32 -10.00 6.27
C TRP A 45 10.62 -9.27 5.94
N SER A 46 10.57 -8.40 4.94
CA SER A 46 11.67 -7.53 4.59
C SER A 46 11.17 -6.13 4.27
N ILE A 47 11.98 -5.13 4.60
CA ILE A 47 11.84 -3.75 4.12
C ILE A 47 13.05 -3.47 3.24
N VAL A 48 12.80 -2.86 2.09
CA VAL A 48 13.82 -2.37 1.17
C VAL A 48 13.62 -0.88 0.99
N THR A 49 14.64 -0.10 1.31
CA THR A 49 14.64 1.36 1.20
C THR A 49 15.55 1.76 0.06
N VAL A 50 15.06 2.60 -0.84
CA VAL A 50 15.81 3.13 -1.99
C VAL A 50 15.90 4.64 -1.88
N ASN A 51 17.11 5.18 -1.71
CA ASN A 51 17.41 6.59 -1.85
C ASN A 51 17.76 6.89 -3.31
N THR A 52 16.85 7.51 -4.05
CA THR A 52 17.05 7.86 -5.46
C THR A 52 18.04 9.01 -5.68
N ALA A 53 18.41 9.74 -4.62
CA ALA A 53 19.41 10.81 -4.70
C ALA A 53 20.82 10.24 -4.79
N THR A 54 21.06 9.22 -3.96
CA THR A 54 22.37 8.60 -3.80
C THR A 54 22.46 7.24 -4.47
N ASN A 55 21.35 6.76 -5.05
CA ASN A 55 21.15 5.37 -5.49
C ASN A 55 21.40 4.33 -4.40
N GLN A 56 21.32 4.73 -3.14
CA GLN A 56 21.53 3.81 -2.02
C GLN A 56 20.32 2.89 -1.86
N VAL A 57 20.56 1.58 -1.74
CA VAL A 57 19.56 0.57 -1.41
C VAL A 57 19.95 -0.08 -0.09
N ASP A 58 19.07 0.02 0.89
CA ASP A 58 19.23 -0.58 2.21
C ASP A 58 18.12 -1.60 2.44
N ILE A 59 18.48 -2.77 2.98
CA ILE A 59 17.58 -3.90 3.17
C ILE A 59 17.64 -4.33 4.61
N PHE A 60 16.47 -4.56 5.19
CA PHE A 60 16.30 -5.30 6.42
C PHE A 60 15.42 -6.52 6.12
N ALA A 61 15.79 -7.69 6.64
CA ALA A 61 14.96 -8.89 6.57
C ALA A 61 14.94 -9.61 7.91
N TYR A 62 13.78 -10.20 8.23
CA TYR A 62 13.53 -10.91 9.47
C TYR A 62 12.86 -12.26 9.21
N GLY A 63 13.42 -13.32 9.79
CA GLY A 63 12.92 -14.69 9.64
C GLY A 63 12.47 -15.31 10.95
N LEU A 64 11.36 -16.04 10.90
CA LEU A 64 10.69 -16.68 12.03
C LEU A 64 10.32 -18.13 11.69
N GLY A 65 10.30 -18.99 12.71
CA GLY A 65 10.10 -20.44 12.51
C GLY A 65 11.24 -21.15 11.76
N LEU A 66 12.41 -20.52 11.62
CA LEU A 66 13.62 -21.11 11.05
C LEU A 66 14.89 -20.60 11.73
N VAL A 67 15.97 -21.38 11.63
CA VAL A 67 17.34 -20.92 11.88
C VAL A 67 17.96 -20.59 10.53
N ALA A 68 17.94 -19.31 10.15
CA ALA A 68 18.44 -18.94 8.85
C ALA A 68 19.98 -19.01 8.79
N THR A 69 20.50 -19.59 7.71
CA THR A 69 21.94 -19.76 7.46
C THR A 69 22.50 -18.75 6.46
N ALA A 70 21.63 -18.16 5.64
CA ALA A 70 21.96 -17.10 4.69
C ALA A 70 20.68 -16.31 4.34
N ALA A 71 20.85 -15.12 3.79
CA ALA A 71 19.76 -14.33 3.21
C ALA A 71 20.27 -13.47 2.05
N HIS A 72 19.43 -13.24 1.04
CA HIS A 72 19.81 -12.51 -0.16
C HIS A 72 18.66 -11.68 -0.73
N LEU A 73 19.00 -10.59 -1.43
CA LEU A 73 18.16 -10.03 -2.49
C LEU A 73 18.57 -10.69 -3.81
N HIS A 74 17.58 -11.15 -4.56
CA HIS A 74 17.71 -11.69 -5.91
C HIS A 74 16.97 -10.80 -6.93
N GLN A 75 17.33 -10.93 -8.21
CA GLN A 75 16.64 -10.24 -9.30
C GLN A 75 15.97 -11.23 -10.25
N ALA A 76 14.65 -11.39 -10.11
CA ALA A 76 13.78 -12.05 -11.08
C ALA A 76 12.32 -11.68 -10.82
N ALA A 77 11.47 -11.90 -11.83
CA ALA A 77 10.03 -11.82 -11.68
C ALA A 77 9.48 -12.90 -10.73
N ALA A 78 8.30 -12.66 -10.18
CA ALA A 78 7.62 -13.61 -9.29
C ALA A 78 7.47 -15.00 -9.94
N GLY A 79 7.75 -16.05 -9.16
CA GLY A 79 7.69 -17.44 -9.63
C GLY A 79 8.91 -17.89 -10.45
N VAL A 80 9.93 -17.05 -10.61
CA VAL A 80 11.18 -17.40 -11.33
C VAL A 80 12.38 -17.26 -10.39
N ASN A 81 13.36 -18.17 -10.49
CA ASN A 81 14.62 -18.06 -9.77
C ASN A 81 15.57 -17.10 -10.47
N GLY A 82 16.19 -16.20 -9.71
CA GLY A 82 17.12 -15.19 -10.22
C GLY A 82 18.50 -15.26 -9.56
N PRO A 83 19.52 -14.59 -10.14
CA PRO A 83 20.81 -14.43 -9.49
C PRO A 83 20.69 -13.60 -8.21
N VAL A 84 21.62 -13.83 -7.27
CA VAL A 84 21.83 -12.97 -6.10
C VAL A 84 22.37 -11.63 -6.57
N VAL A 85 21.75 -10.53 -6.13
CA VAL A 85 22.22 -9.16 -6.37
C VAL A 85 22.79 -8.50 -5.11
N ILE A 86 22.24 -8.81 -3.93
CA ILE A 86 22.77 -8.31 -2.65
C ILE A 86 22.79 -9.46 -1.64
N PRO A 87 23.97 -9.93 -1.21
CA PRO A 87 24.09 -10.77 -0.04
C PRO A 87 23.76 -9.97 1.23
N LEU A 88 22.94 -10.53 2.11
CA LEU A 88 22.62 -9.93 3.40
C LEU A 88 23.51 -10.53 4.50
N ALA A 89 23.91 -9.70 5.45
CA ALA A 89 24.73 -10.07 6.60
C ALA A 89 23.91 -10.07 7.90
N GLY A 90 24.25 -10.95 8.83
CA GLY A 90 23.59 -11.06 10.13
C GLY A 90 23.32 -12.51 10.53
N GLY A 91 22.13 -12.75 11.08
CA GLY A 91 21.60 -14.04 11.46
C GLY A 91 21.48 -14.27 12.98
N PRO A 92 20.75 -15.32 13.39
CA PRO A 92 19.95 -16.19 12.52
C PRO A 92 18.57 -15.59 12.18
N GLN A 93 18.10 -14.57 12.90
CA GLN A 93 16.78 -13.97 12.69
C GLN A 93 16.82 -12.65 11.89
N GLN A 94 17.84 -11.81 12.14
CA GLN A 94 17.95 -10.46 11.56
C GLN A 94 19.02 -10.42 10.49
N TRP A 95 18.70 -9.84 9.35
CA TRP A 95 19.61 -9.73 8.22
C TRP A 95 19.55 -8.31 7.66
N THR A 96 20.69 -7.77 7.30
CA THR A 96 20.79 -6.45 6.67
C THR A 96 21.66 -6.47 5.43
N GLY A 97 21.34 -5.62 4.46
CA GLY A 97 22.12 -5.41 3.26
C GLY A 97 22.13 -3.94 2.90
N SER A 98 23.20 -3.49 2.26
CA SER A 98 23.37 -2.09 1.89
C SER A 98 24.25 -2.03 0.65
N MET A 99 23.81 -1.32 -0.38
CA MET A 99 24.62 -1.09 -1.59
C MET A 99 24.28 0.25 -2.25
N VAL A 100 25.26 0.84 -2.92
CA VAL A 100 24.98 1.83 -3.97
C VAL A 100 24.61 1.06 -5.23
N ALA A 101 23.34 1.09 -5.61
CA ALA A 101 22.80 0.30 -6.70
C ALA A 101 22.97 1.00 -8.06
N VAL A 102 23.11 0.22 -9.13
CA VAL A 102 22.98 0.74 -10.48
C VAL A 102 21.52 1.08 -10.80
N PRO A 103 21.23 2.06 -11.67
CA PRO A 103 19.86 2.45 -12.00
C PRO A 103 18.97 1.30 -12.48
N ALA A 104 19.55 0.31 -13.17
CA ALA A 104 18.83 -0.88 -13.62
C ALA A 104 18.29 -1.75 -12.47
N LEU A 105 19.02 -1.87 -11.36
CA LEU A 105 18.56 -2.60 -10.17
C LEU A 105 17.46 -1.81 -9.45
N ILE A 106 17.60 -0.48 -9.34
CA ILE A 106 16.55 0.38 -8.78
C ILE A 106 15.26 0.23 -9.58
N ALA A 107 15.35 0.27 -10.92
CA ALA A 107 14.21 0.04 -11.79
C ALA A 107 13.63 -1.38 -11.61
N ALA A 108 14.46 -2.40 -11.39
CA ALA A 108 13.99 -3.75 -11.10
C ALA A 108 13.23 -3.83 -9.76
N ILE A 109 13.73 -3.18 -8.70
CA ILE A 109 13.04 -3.09 -7.40
C ILE A 109 11.69 -2.36 -7.56
N GLN A 110 11.69 -1.21 -8.23
CA GLN A 110 10.48 -0.43 -8.52
C GLN A 110 9.45 -1.19 -9.35
N ALA A 111 9.91 -2.05 -10.27
CA ALA A 111 9.07 -2.89 -11.11
C ALA A 111 8.58 -4.18 -10.41
N GLY A 112 8.99 -4.40 -9.16
CA GLY A 112 8.68 -5.64 -8.44
C GLY A 112 9.36 -6.88 -9.03
N ASN A 113 10.54 -6.72 -9.65
CA ASN A 113 11.34 -7.77 -10.28
C ASN A 113 12.55 -8.18 -9.41
N THR A 114 12.43 -8.04 -8.10
CA THR A 114 13.40 -8.54 -7.11
C THR A 114 12.68 -9.26 -5.99
N TYR A 115 13.37 -10.18 -5.31
CA TYR A 115 12.82 -10.89 -4.15
C TYR A 115 13.87 -11.07 -3.07
N VAL A 116 13.42 -11.14 -1.82
CA VAL A 116 14.26 -11.52 -0.68
C VAL A 116 13.96 -12.96 -0.29
N ASN A 117 14.99 -13.74 0.01
CA ASN A 117 14.84 -15.08 0.57
C ASN A 117 15.75 -15.31 1.77
N LEU A 118 15.33 -16.22 2.65
CA LEU A 118 16.13 -16.74 3.76
C LEU A 118 16.29 -18.25 3.59
N HIS A 119 17.51 -18.72 3.83
CA HIS A 119 17.92 -20.11 3.67
C HIS A 119 18.05 -20.78 5.03
N SER A 120 17.91 -22.09 5.11
CA SER A 120 18.25 -22.86 6.31
C SER A 120 19.03 -24.11 5.96
N ALA A 121 19.57 -24.79 6.98
CA ALA A 121 20.25 -26.07 6.79
C ALA A 121 19.34 -27.12 6.11
N ALA A 122 18.03 -27.09 6.37
CA ALA A 122 17.05 -28.00 5.77
C ALA A 122 16.68 -27.62 4.33
N ASN A 123 16.75 -26.32 3.98
CA ASN A 123 16.45 -25.83 2.63
C ASN A 123 17.54 -24.85 2.15
N PRO A 124 18.71 -25.36 1.72
CA PRO A 124 19.83 -24.51 1.31
C PRO A 124 19.54 -23.65 0.07
N GLY A 125 18.57 -24.03 -0.77
CA GLY A 125 18.12 -23.23 -1.91
C GLY A 125 17.21 -22.05 -1.56
N GLY A 126 16.73 -21.98 -0.30
CA GLY A 126 15.74 -21.04 0.19
C GLY A 126 14.63 -21.78 0.94
N GLN A 127 14.32 -21.37 2.17
CA GLN A 127 13.18 -21.89 2.94
C GLN A 127 11.95 -20.99 2.81
N ILE A 128 12.16 -19.67 2.76
CA ILE A 128 11.09 -18.67 2.64
C ILE A 128 11.53 -17.55 1.69
N ARG A 129 10.62 -17.14 0.80
CA ARG A 129 10.82 -16.08 -0.20
C ARG A 129 9.68 -15.07 -0.16
N GLY A 130 9.97 -13.81 -0.46
CA GLY A 130 8.97 -12.79 -0.74
C GLY A 130 9.42 -11.87 -1.87
N GLN A 131 8.55 -11.63 -2.85
CA GLN A 131 8.81 -10.62 -3.88
C GLN A 131 8.87 -9.23 -3.22
N VAL A 132 9.89 -8.45 -3.55
CA VAL A 132 9.98 -7.05 -3.15
C VAL A 132 9.08 -6.27 -4.08
N SER A 133 8.11 -5.57 -3.51
CA SER A 133 7.24 -4.68 -4.26
C SER A 133 6.84 -3.51 -3.38
N ASN A 134 6.27 -2.47 -3.99
CA ASN A 134 5.42 -1.58 -3.22
C ASN A 134 4.29 -2.44 -2.68
N GLU A 135 4.00 -2.39 -1.38
CA GLU A 135 2.73 -2.95 -0.96
C GLU A 135 1.62 -2.06 -1.49
N VAL A 136 0.84 -2.63 -2.40
CA VAL A 136 -0.30 -1.95 -2.98
C VAL A 136 -1.55 -2.51 -2.33
N THR A 137 -2.31 -1.63 -1.69
CA THR A 137 -3.63 -1.90 -1.11
C THR A 137 -4.73 -1.47 -2.08
N THR A 138 -5.01 -2.26 -3.10
CA THR A 138 -6.00 -1.88 -4.13
C THR A 138 -7.42 -1.99 -3.57
N ARG A 139 -8.20 -0.91 -3.61
CA ARG A 139 -9.58 -0.89 -3.09
C ARG A 139 -10.60 -1.33 -4.13
N PHE A 140 -11.51 -2.19 -3.73
CA PHE A 140 -12.66 -2.67 -4.50
C PHE A 140 -13.95 -2.38 -3.76
N LEU A 141 -15.00 -2.08 -4.50
CA LEU A 141 -16.36 -1.91 -4.00
C LEU A 141 -17.31 -2.83 -4.75
N ALA A 142 -18.21 -3.44 -4.00
CA ALA A 142 -19.44 -3.98 -4.55
C ALA A 142 -20.64 -3.30 -3.88
N ARG A 143 -21.58 -2.80 -4.69
CA ARG A 143 -22.92 -2.41 -4.23
C ARG A 143 -23.85 -3.57 -4.56
N LEU A 144 -24.41 -4.19 -3.54
CA LEU A 144 -25.21 -5.39 -3.66
C LEU A 144 -26.70 -5.04 -3.74
N SER A 145 -27.41 -5.67 -4.67
CA SER A 145 -28.87 -5.58 -4.77
C SER A 145 -29.47 -6.88 -5.28
N GLY A 146 -30.79 -7.07 -5.08
CA GLY A 146 -31.50 -8.23 -5.62
C GLY A 146 -31.66 -8.21 -7.15
N GLY A 147 -31.51 -7.05 -7.78
CA GLY A 147 -31.55 -6.90 -9.24
C GLY A 147 -30.32 -7.44 -9.95
N GLU A 148 -29.19 -7.54 -9.24
CA GLU A 148 -27.92 -8.05 -9.76
C GLU A 148 -27.77 -9.57 -9.60
N GLU A 149 -28.70 -10.22 -8.89
CA GLU A 149 -28.73 -11.68 -8.77
C GLU A 149 -29.03 -12.36 -10.11
N VAL A 150 -28.62 -13.62 -10.24
CA VAL A 150 -28.83 -14.40 -11.47
C VAL A 150 -29.51 -15.74 -11.12
N PRO A 151 -30.84 -15.87 -11.34
CA PRO A 151 -31.77 -14.82 -11.80
C PRO A 151 -32.05 -13.75 -10.70
N PRO A 152 -32.56 -12.56 -11.05
CA PRO A 152 -32.88 -11.52 -10.08
C PRO A 152 -33.84 -12.02 -8.99
N SER A 153 -33.52 -11.73 -7.73
CA SER A 153 -34.29 -12.22 -6.58
C SER A 153 -35.56 -11.41 -6.32
N GLY A 154 -35.61 -10.16 -6.81
CA GLY A 154 -36.68 -9.20 -6.50
C GLY A 154 -36.62 -8.63 -5.09
N SER A 155 -35.59 -8.99 -4.30
CA SER A 155 -35.41 -8.45 -2.95
C SER A 155 -35.11 -6.95 -2.97
N ALA A 156 -35.70 -6.23 -2.00
CA ALA A 156 -35.39 -4.82 -1.73
C ALA A 156 -34.19 -4.66 -0.78
N ALA A 157 -33.57 -5.77 -0.34
CA ALA A 157 -32.36 -5.73 0.46
C ALA A 157 -31.22 -5.06 -0.30
N THR A 158 -30.32 -4.45 0.45
CA THR A 158 -29.13 -3.77 -0.10
C THR A 158 -27.90 -4.17 0.68
N GLY A 159 -26.73 -4.05 0.06
CA GLY A 159 -25.46 -4.26 0.75
C GLY A 159 -24.34 -3.45 0.12
N VAL A 160 -23.30 -3.22 0.90
CA VAL A 160 -22.07 -2.57 0.42
C VAL A 160 -20.89 -3.35 0.95
N MET A 161 -20.08 -3.89 0.04
CA MET A 161 -18.77 -4.47 0.37
C MET A 161 -17.67 -3.50 -0.04
N THR A 162 -16.72 -3.25 0.86
CA THR A 162 -15.39 -2.73 0.54
C THR A 162 -14.37 -3.84 0.75
N ALA A 163 -13.47 -4.05 -0.23
CA ALA A 163 -12.39 -5.03 -0.12
C ALA A 163 -11.07 -4.40 -0.55
N PHE A 164 -10.00 -4.64 0.21
CA PHE A 164 -8.68 -4.11 -0.02
C PHE A 164 -7.73 -5.26 -0.33
N LEU A 165 -7.23 -5.31 -1.56
CA LEU A 165 -6.22 -6.26 -1.97
C LEU A 165 -4.85 -5.79 -1.51
N HIS A 166 -4.26 -6.48 -0.54
CA HIS A 166 -2.87 -6.28 -0.12
C HIS A 166 -1.95 -7.19 -0.94
N GLN A 167 -1.07 -6.58 -1.73
CA GLN A 167 -0.01 -7.27 -2.47
C GLN A 167 1.35 -6.99 -1.83
N PRO A 168 2.33 -7.92 -1.88
CA PRO A 168 2.37 -9.17 -2.67
C PRO A 168 1.66 -10.36 -2.00
N GLY A 169 1.13 -10.16 -0.79
CA GLY A 169 0.40 -11.19 -0.04
C GLY A 169 -0.82 -11.76 -0.78
N ASN A 170 -1.38 -11.02 -1.74
CA ASN A 170 -2.59 -11.32 -2.49
C ASN A 170 -3.77 -11.70 -1.58
N VAL A 171 -3.93 -10.98 -0.47
CA VAL A 171 -5.05 -11.19 0.46
C VAL A 171 -6.02 -10.01 0.38
N LEU A 172 -7.32 -10.29 0.48
CA LEU A 172 -8.37 -9.29 0.58
C LEU A 172 -8.68 -9.04 2.04
N VAL A 173 -8.52 -7.82 2.50
CA VAL A 173 -9.10 -7.32 3.75
C VAL A 173 -10.46 -6.72 3.40
N TYR A 174 -11.55 -7.32 3.89
CA TYR A 174 -12.90 -6.96 3.45
C TYR A 174 -13.80 -6.55 4.62
N GLU A 175 -14.82 -5.78 4.28
CA GLU A 175 -15.97 -5.46 5.10
C GLU A 175 -17.22 -5.43 4.22
N LEU A 176 -18.30 -5.99 4.71
CA LEU A 176 -19.61 -6.02 4.08
C LEU A 176 -20.65 -5.66 5.14
N ASP A 177 -21.45 -4.65 4.85
CA ASP A 177 -22.65 -4.30 5.62
C ASP A 177 -23.88 -4.52 4.75
N VAL A 178 -24.94 -5.11 5.32
CA VAL A 178 -26.21 -5.37 4.62
C VAL A 178 -27.39 -4.78 5.38
N SER A 179 -28.45 -4.45 4.65
CA SER A 179 -29.69 -3.92 5.19
C SER A 179 -30.90 -4.60 4.52
N GLY A 180 -31.97 -4.79 5.29
CA GLY A 180 -33.20 -5.41 4.81
C GLY A 180 -33.15 -6.94 4.64
N VAL A 181 -32.09 -7.60 5.13
CA VAL A 181 -31.92 -9.06 5.08
C VAL A 181 -31.36 -9.60 6.39
N VAL A 182 -31.81 -10.80 6.80
CA VAL A 182 -31.16 -11.61 7.83
C VAL A 182 -30.37 -12.69 7.10
N ALA A 183 -29.11 -12.40 6.80
CA ALA A 183 -28.33 -13.28 5.97
C ALA A 183 -27.83 -14.51 6.74
N THR A 184 -27.83 -15.65 6.07
CA THR A 184 -27.32 -16.92 6.58
C THR A 184 -25.87 -17.19 6.16
N ALA A 185 -25.40 -16.59 5.07
CA ALA A 185 -24.03 -16.68 4.59
C ALA A 185 -23.69 -15.52 3.64
N ALA A 186 -22.39 -15.24 3.46
CA ALA A 186 -21.90 -14.31 2.47
C ALA A 186 -20.56 -14.78 1.89
N HIS A 187 -20.31 -14.51 0.61
CA HIS A 187 -19.16 -15.02 -0.15
C HIS A 187 -18.65 -14.00 -1.17
N ILE A 188 -17.39 -14.15 -1.59
CA ILE A 188 -16.88 -13.64 -2.87
C ILE A 188 -16.76 -14.82 -3.85
N HIS A 189 -17.33 -14.65 -5.03
CA HIS A 189 -17.32 -15.61 -6.13
C HIS A 189 -16.46 -15.10 -7.30
N GLN A 190 -16.07 -16.00 -8.20
CA GLN A 190 -15.36 -15.68 -9.43
C GLN A 190 -16.22 -15.92 -10.67
N ALA A 191 -16.81 -14.85 -11.23
CA ALA A 191 -17.38 -14.83 -12.57
C ALA A 191 -17.57 -13.38 -13.07
N ALA A 192 -17.70 -13.23 -14.38
CA ALA A 192 -18.15 -11.98 -14.98
C ALA A 192 -19.56 -11.58 -14.52
N ALA A 193 -19.90 -10.31 -14.69
CA ALA A 193 -21.24 -9.80 -14.42
C ALA A 193 -22.31 -10.60 -15.18
N GLY A 194 -23.43 -10.93 -14.52
CA GLY A 194 -24.52 -11.70 -15.11
C GLY A 194 -24.28 -13.21 -15.23
N VAL A 195 -23.15 -13.73 -14.76
CA VAL A 195 -22.82 -15.17 -14.78
C VAL A 195 -22.59 -15.67 -13.35
N ASN A 196 -23.06 -16.87 -13.01
CA ASN A 196 -22.79 -17.51 -11.73
C ASN A 196 -21.43 -18.23 -11.75
N GLY A 197 -20.68 -18.13 -10.65
CA GLY A 197 -19.35 -18.72 -10.53
C GLY A 197 -19.11 -19.41 -9.18
N PRO A 198 -17.99 -20.13 -9.04
CA PRO A 198 -17.62 -20.78 -7.78
C PRO A 198 -17.30 -19.75 -6.70
N VAL A 199 -17.53 -20.14 -5.44
CA VAL A 199 -17.05 -19.41 -4.26
C VAL A 199 -15.52 -19.45 -4.25
N ILE A 200 -14.89 -18.29 -4.10
CA ILE A 200 -13.45 -18.17 -3.92
C ILE A 200 -13.06 -17.65 -2.55
N VAL A 201 -13.90 -16.86 -1.86
CA VAL A 201 -13.66 -16.41 -0.48
C VAL A 201 -14.95 -16.55 0.33
N PRO A 202 -15.01 -17.47 1.30
CA PRO A 202 -16.03 -17.44 2.35
C PRO A 202 -15.83 -16.22 3.27
N LEU A 203 -16.89 -15.46 3.53
CA LEU A 203 -16.80 -14.31 4.42
C LEU A 203 -17.03 -14.71 5.88
N ASN A 204 -16.19 -14.21 6.76
CA ASN A 204 -16.32 -14.38 8.20
C ASN A 204 -17.23 -13.28 8.78
N GLY A 205 -18.14 -13.68 9.66
CA GLY A 205 -19.08 -12.78 10.34
C GLY A 205 -20.51 -13.26 10.29
N ALA A 206 -21.44 -12.38 10.68
CA ALA A 206 -22.87 -12.69 10.75
C ALA A 206 -23.69 -11.43 10.50
N SER A 207 -24.92 -11.60 10.02
CA SER A 207 -25.81 -10.48 9.71
C SER A 207 -25.96 -9.52 10.90
N PRO A 208 -25.84 -8.20 10.68
CA PRO A 208 -25.78 -7.49 9.39
C PRO A 208 -24.36 -7.21 8.84
N ARG A 209 -23.30 -7.72 9.45
CA ARG A 209 -21.92 -7.28 9.17
C ARG A 209 -20.95 -8.46 9.05
N TRP A 210 -20.13 -8.42 8.00
CA TRP A 210 -19.00 -9.32 7.81
C TRP A 210 -17.74 -8.50 7.67
N CYS A 211 -16.67 -8.94 8.29
CA CYS A 211 -15.36 -8.36 8.09
C CYS A 211 -14.30 -9.43 8.32
N GLY A 212 -13.16 -9.27 7.67
CA GLY A 212 -12.08 -10.22 7.84
C GLY A 212 -11.04 -10.09 6.76
N VAL A 213 -10.17 -11.09 6.71
CA VAL A 213 -9.13 -11.20 5.70
C VAL A 213 -9.30 -12.54 5.00
N SER A 214 -9.18 -12.56 3.68
CA SER A 214 -9.25 -13.78 2.88
C SER A 214 -8.01 -14.66 3.09
N GLN A 215 -8.10 -15.91 2.64
CA GLN A 215 -6.91 -16.66 2.26
C GLN A 215 -6.18 -15.97 1.09
N ARG A 216 -4.92 -16.33 0.86
CA ARG A 216 -4.15 -15.86 -0.30
C ARG A 216 -4.86 -16.25 -1.60
N LEU A 217 -5.11 -15.28 -2.46
CA LEU A 217 -5.64 -15.49 -3.80
C LEU A 217 -4.54 -16.07 -4.71
N SER A 218 -4.90 -17.07 -5.50
CA SER A 218 -4.06 -17.56 -6.59
C SER A 218 -3.88 -16.49 -7.67
N SER A 219 -2.85 -16.62 -8.51
CA SER A 219 -2.61 -15.68 -9.61
C SER A 219 -3.80 -15.57 -10.58
N ALA A 220 -4.55 -16.65 -10.80
CA ALA A 220 -5.75 -16.64 -11.64
C ALA A 220 -6.92 -15.88 -10.98
N GLN A 221 -7.14 -16.07 -9.68
CA GLN A 221 -8.15 -15.32 -8.92
C GLN A 221 -7.82 -13.83 -8.85
N LEU A 222 -6.54 -13.51 -8.63
CA LEU A 222 -6.05 -12.13 -8.67
C LEU A 222 -6.33 -11.48 -10.03
N ALA A 223 -5.98 -12.15 -11.14
CA ALA A 223 -6.27 -11.64 -12.48
C ALA A 223 -7.78 -11.42 -12.70
N ALA A 224 -8.61 -12.34 -12.22
CA ALA A 224 -10.06 -12.19 -12.29
C ALA A 224 -10.57 -10.98 -11.49
N LEU A 225 -10.09 -10.79 -10.25
CA LEU A 225 -10.43 -9.63 -9.41
C LEU A 225 -10.06 -8.31 -10.10
N MET A 226 -8.82 -8.20 -10.60
CA MET A 226 -8.33 -7.01 -11.29
C MET A 226 -9.11 -6.71 -12.58
N ALA A 227 -9.69 -7.74 -13.22
CA ALA A 227 -10.53 -7.61 -14.41
C ALA A 227 -12.02 -7.36 -14.10
N GLY A 228 -12.43 -7.24 -12.82
CA GLY A 228 -13.84 -7.12 -12.42
C GLY A 228 -14.65 -8.42 -12.54
N GLY A 229 -13.97 -9.56 -12.66
CA GLY A 229 -14.51 -10.92 -12.78
C GLY A 229 -14.80 -11.59 -11.44
N THR A 230 -15.05 -10.83 -10.38
CA THR A 230 -15.40 -11.34 -9.05
C THR A 230 -16.58 -10.57 -8.46
N TYR A 231 -17.36 -11.20 -7.58
CA TYR A 231 -18.55 -10.58 -7.00
C TYR A 231 -18.86 -11.03 -5.58
N ALA A 232 -19.44 -10.13 -4.79
CA ALA A 232 -19.96 -10.42 -3.48
C ALA A 232 -21.39 -10.95 -3.61
N ASN A 233 -21.74 -11.95 -2.81
CA ASN A 233 -23.06 -12.55 -2.77
C ASN A 233 -23.48 -12.80 -1.32
N VAL A 234 -24.75 -12.58 -1.01
CA VAL A 234 -25.33 -12.74 0.33
C VAL A 234 -26.56 -13.63 0.22
N HIS A 235 -26.65 -14.62 1.09
CA HIS A 235 -27.72 -15.63 1.10
C HIS A 235 -28.63 -15.42 2.31
N SER A 236 -29.88 -15.86 2.19
CA SER A 236 -30.81 -15.93 3.32
C SER A 236 -31.61 -17.23 3.29
N ALA A 237 -32.43 -17.46 4.32
CA ALA A 237 -33.36 -18.58 4.33
C ALA A 237 -34.36 -18.54 3.17
N ALA A 238 -34.78 -17.35 2.74
CA ALA A 238 -35.72 -17.16 1.62
C ALA A 238 -35.03 -17.33 0.26
N PHE A 239 -33.74 -16.99 0.16
CA PHE A 239 -32.96 -17.11 -1.07
C PHE A 239 -31.63 -17.85 -0.83
N PRO A 240 -31.66 -19.19 -0.70
CA PRO A 240 -30.45 -19.98 -0.43
C PRO A 240 -29.41 -19.90 -1.55
N GLY A 241 -29.84 -19.65 -2.79
CA GLY A 241 -28.96 -19.47 -3.95
C GLY A 241 -28.30 -18.09 -4.08
N GLY A 242 -28.73 -17.12 -3.27
CA GLY A 242 -28.31 -15.71 -3.33
C GLY A 242 -29.51 -14.77 -3.28
N GLU A 243 -29.53 -13.84 -2.31
CA GLU A 243 -30.55 -12.79 -2.19
C GLU A 243 -30.10 -11.46 -2.81
N ILE A 244 -28.86 -11.05 -2.56
CA ILE A 244 -28.27 -9.82 -3.11
C ILE A 244 -26.83 -10.04 -3.58
N ARG A 245 -26.51 -9.47 -4.74
CA ARG A 245 -25.23 -9.60 -5.44
C ARG A 245 -24.68 -8.26 -5.89
N GLY A 246 -23.35 -8.15 -6.00
CA GLY A 246 -22.69 -7.03 -6.66
C GLY A 246 -21.26 -7.36 -7.09
N GLN A 247 -20.83 -6.94 -8.29
CA GLN A 247 -19.45 -7.14 -8.71
C GLN A 247 -18.48 -6.32 -7.84
N LEU A 248 -17.34 -6.92 -7.47
CA LEU A 248 -16.22 -6.20 -6.91
C LEU A 248 -15.52 -5.49 -8.07
N LEU A 249 -15.73 -4.19 -8.16
CA LEU A 249 -15.08 -3.32 -9.12
C LEU A 249 -14.05 -2.48 -8.41
N LEU A 250 -12.98 -2.12 -9.11
CA LEU A 250 -12.00 -1.16 -8.62
C LEU A 250 -12.75 0.11 -8.21
N GLU A 251 -12.75 0.40 -6.92
CA GLU A 251 -13.38 1.60 -6.39
C GLU A 251 -12.35 2.70 -6.44
N THR A 252 -12.71 3.84 -7.04
CA THR A 252 -12.11 5.14 -6.76
C THR A 252 -10.64 5.04 -6.36
N ALA A 253 -9.79 4.64 -7.32
CA ALA A 253 -8.37 4.47 -7.02
C ALA A 253 -7.73 5.86 -7.06
N ASP A 254 -7.25 6.31 -5.92
CA ASP A 254 -6.51 7.55 -5.84
C ASP A 254 -5.06 7.31 -6.29
N PHE A 255 -4.48 8.30 -6.94
CA PHE A 255 -3.12 8.33 -7.47
C PHE A 255 -2.50 9.66 -7.12
N ALA A 256 -1.21 9.65 -6.78
CA ALA A 256 -0.44 10.85 -6.53
C ALA A 256 0.89 10.81 -7.28
N GLY A 257 1.36 11.97 -7.69
CA GLY A 257 2.68 12.15 -8.28
C GLY A 257 3.33 13.42 -7.74
N ARG A 258 4.62 13.35 -7.43
CA ARG A 258 5.44 14.53 -7.08
C ARG A 258 6.29 14.88 -8.28
N LEU A 259 6.15 16.10 -8.79
CA LEU A 259 6.78 16.54 -10.03
C LEU A 259 8.03 17.37 -9.71
N ASN A 260 9.15 17.08 -10.38
CA ASN A 260 10.34 17.93 -10.38
C ASN A 260 11.15 17.75 -11.68
N GLY A 261 12.15 18.61 -11.89
CA GLY A 261 12.98 18.57 -13.10
C GLY A 261 13.93 17.38 -13.17
N ALA A 262 14.33 16.81 -12.03
CA ALA A 262 15.22 15.64 -11.96
C ALA A 262 14.58 14.36 -12.53
N GLN A 263 13.25 14.28 -12.52
CA GLN A 263 12.48 13.16 -13.06
C GLN A 263 12.20 13.26 -14.56
N GLU A 264 12.53 14.38 -15.22
CA GLU A 264 12.40 14.52 -16.67
C GLU A 264 13.38 13.62 -17.42
N VAL A 265 13.07 13.36 -18.69
CA VAL A 265 13.93 12.54 -19.56
C VAL A 265 14.18 13.28 -20.88
N PRO A 266 15.35 13.94 -21.05
CA PRO A 266 16.44 14.08 -20.07
C PRO A 266 16.10 15.02 -18.89
N PRO A 267 16.75 14.90 -17.72
CA PRO A 267 16.52 15.77 -16.57
C PRO A 267 16.73 17.26 -16.87
N THR A 268 15.92 18.13 -16.27
CA THR A 268 16.04 19.59 -16.42
C THR A 268 16.64 20.25 -15.16
N PRO A 269 17.29 21.42 -15.29
CA PRO A 269 17.79 22.19 -14.15
C PRO A 269 16.69 23.04 -13.48
N SER A 270 15.41 22.83 -13.79
CA SER A 270 14.32 23.66 -13.24
C SER A 270 14.23 23.51 -11.72
N ALA A 271 14.04 24.64 -11.03
CA ALA A 271 13.69 24.67 -9.60
C ALA A 271 12.19 24.43 -9.36
N GLY A 272 11.41 24.25 -10.42
CA GLY A 272 9.99 23.96 -10.35
C GLY A 272 9.71 22.68 -9.58
N ILE A 273 8.64 22.73 -8.80
CA ILE A 273 8.07 21.57 -8.11
C ILE A 273 6.58 21.53 -8.35
N GLY A 274 6.01 20.33 -8.33
CA GLY A 274 4.58 20.14 -8.45
C GLY A 274 4.07 18.92 -7.72
N ARG A 275 2.75 18.86 -7.59
CA ARG A 275 2.02 17.75 -7.02
C ARG A 275 0.80 17.47 -7.88
N ALA A 276 0.65 16.23 -8.28
CA ALA A 276 -0.55 15.72 -8.92
C ALA A 276 -1.29 14.79 -7.95
N CYS A 277 -2.61 14.96 -7.86
CA CYS A 277 -3.54 14.01 -7.27
C CYS A 277 -4.59 13.66 -8.34
N ALA A 278 -4.96 12.39 -8.44
CA ALA A 278 -5.98 11.93 -9.36
C ALA A 278 -6.79 10.79 -8.73
N THR A 279 -8.03 10.64 -9.15
CA THR A 279 -9.02 9.74 -8.56
C THR A 279 -9.74 9.04 -9.71
N LEU A 280 -9.51 7.73 -9.88
CA LEU A 280 -10.14 6.92 -10.91
C LEU A 280 -11.54 6.51 -10.46
N ASN A 281 -12.56 7.23 -10.89
CA ASN A 281 -13.94 7.00 -10.51
C ASN A 281 -14.48 5.64 -11.02
N ALA A 282 -15.55 5.15 -10.39
CA ALA A 282 -16.19 3.87 -10.76
C ALA A 282 -16.67 3.80 -12.22
N ASN A 283 -16.98 4.94 -12.85
CA ASN A 283 -17.32 5.03 -14.27
C ASN A 283 -16.08 5.08 -15.20
N ARG A 284 -14.89 4.81 -14.67
CA ARG A 284 -13.58 4.86 -15.35
C ARG A 284 -13.17 6.26 -15.84
N THR A 285 -13.76 7.35 -15.35
CA THR A 285 -13.16 8.69 -15.55
C THR A 285 -12.12 8.98 -14.47
N LEU A 286 -11.16 9.83 -14.76
CA LEU A 286 -10.13 10.27 -13.82
C LEU A 286 -10.38 11.72 -13.41
N THR A 287 -10.80 11.95 -12.18
CA THR A 287 -10.84 13.31 -11.60
C THR A 287 -9.45 13.67 -11.14
N TYR A 288 -8.91 14.85 -11.49
CA TYR A 288 -7.54 15.20 -11.17
C TYR A 288 -7.39 16.64 -10.69
N ARG A 289 -6.28 16.88 -9.97
CA ARG A 289 -5.76 18.17 -9.60
C ARG A 289 -4.23 18.15 -9.63
N VAL A 290 -3.61 19.03 -10.41
CA VAL A 290 -2.16 19.21 -10.48
C VAL A 290 -1.83 20.64 -10.07
N GLU A 291 -0.98 20.81 -9.07
CA GLU A 291 -0.53 22.11 -8.58
C GLU A 291 0.99 22.25 -8.73
N VAL A 292 1.45 23.42 -9.14
CA VAL A 292 2.87 23.70 -9.38
C VAL A 292 3.30 25.03 -8.79
N THR A 293 4.59 25.13 -8.47
CA THR A 293 5.24 26.38 -8.07
C THR A 293 6.72 26.38 -8.49
N GLY A 294 7.35 27.55 -8.52
CA GLY A 294 8.78 27.69 -8.81
C GLY A 294 9.18 27.53 -10.29
N LEU A 295 8.22 27.53 -11.23
CA LEU A 295 8.51 27.48 -12.66
C LEU A 295 9.01 28.85 -13.15
N GLY A 296 10.17 28.85 -13.83
CA GLY A 296 10.89 30.07 -14.20
C GLY A 296 10.48 30.69 -15.54
N ALA A 297 9.69 29.96 -16.34
CA ALA A 297 9.24 30.36 -17.66
C ALA A 297 7.72 30.16 -17.82
N PRO A 298 7.06 30.88 -18.75
CA PRO A 298 5.64 30.68 -19.03
C PRO A 298 5.30 29.22 -19.36
N VAL A 299 4.34 28.66 -18.63
CA VAL A 299 3.83 27.29 -18.83
C VAL A 299 2.98 27.22 -20.08
N THR A 300 3.20 26.20 -20.91
CA THR A 300 2.52 26.03 -22.21
C THR A 300 1.49 24.92 -22.20
N ALA A 301 1.72 23.84 -21.46
CA ALA A 301 0.81 22.70 -21.39
C ALA A 301 1.07 21.82 -20.17
N ALA A 302 0.12 20.95 -19.84
CA ALA A 302 0.31 19.88 -18.87
C ALA A 302 -0.50 18.63 -19.27
N HIS A 303 0.04 17.44 -19.00
CA HIS A 303 -0.51 16.17 -19.48
C HIS A 303 -0.30 15.03 -18.46
N PHE A 304 -1.14 14.00 -18.52
CA PHE A 304 -0.76 12.65 -18.12
C PHE A 304 -0.29 11.86 -19.35
N HIS A 305 0.77 11.07 -19.17
CA HIS A 305 1.35 10.17 -20.18
C HIS A 305 1.39 8.72 -19.67
N SER A 306 1.54 7.74 -20.56
CA SER A 306 1.75 6.33 -20.18
C SER A 306 3.14 5.84 -20.62
N ALA A 307 4.06 5.67 -19.66
CA ALA A 307 5.30 4.92 -19.80
C ALA A 307 5.91 4.59 -18.42
N LEU A 308 6.83 3.62 -18.41
CA LEU A 308 7.63 3.29 -17.24
C LEU A 308 8.43 4.52 -16.74
N PRO A 309 8.79 4.55 -15.44
CA PRO A 309 9.73 5.53 -14.91
C PRO A 309 11.01 5.59 -15.76
N GLY A 310 11.49 6.81 -16.05
CA GLY A 310 12.68 7.03 -16.87
C GLY A 310 12.50 6.82 -18.38
N VAL A 311 11.28 6.52 -18.85
CA VAL A 311 10.96 6.37 -20.27
C VAL A 311 9.90 7.39 -20.68
N ASN A 312 10.02 7.99 -21.87
CA ASN A 312 9.02 8.89 -22.42
C ASN A 312 7.87 8.11 -23.08
N GLY A 313 6.64 8.56 -22.84
CA GLY A 313 5.42 7.91 -23.32
C GLY A 313 4.47 8.84 -24.07
N PRO A 314 3.47 8.30 -24.78
CA PRO A 314 2.42 9.10 -25.39
C PRO A 314 1.54 9.77 -24.33
N VAL A 315 0.95 10.92 -24.68
CA VAL A 315 -0.09 11.58 -23.89
C VAL A 315 -1.33 10.68 -23.84
N VAL A 316 -1.88 10.47 -22.64
CA VAL A 316 -3.12 9.72 -22.41
C VAL A 316 -4.27 10.61 -21.95
N VAL A 317 -3.99 11.69 -21.21
CA VAL A 317 -4.99 12.66 -20.78
C VAL A 317 -4.38 14.06 -20.81
N PRO A 318 -4.86 14.97 -21.66
CA PRO A 318 -4.53 16.39 -21.58
C PRO A 318 -5.15 17.04 -20.34
N LEU A 319 -4.40 17.90 -19.65
CA LEU A 319 -4.89 18.58 -18.46
C LEU A 319 -5.50 19.93 -18.84
N VAL A 320 -6.77 20.12 -18.49
CA VAL A 320 -7.49 21.38 -18.61
C VAL A 320 -7.13 22.33 -17.46
N GLY A 321 -6.93 23.61 -17.76
CA GLY A 321 -6.57 24.65 -16.80
C GLY A 321 -5.25 25.34 -17.15
N GLY A 322 -4.61 25.92 -16.14
CA GLY A 322 -3.35 26.64 -16.28
C GLY A 322 -2.69 26.88 -14.92
N PRO A 323 -1.42 27.32 -14.89
CA PRO A 323 -0.71 27.53 -13.62
C PRO A 323 -1.47 28.53 -12.71
N PRO A 324 -1.43 28.34 -11.38
CA PRO A 324 -0.68 27.30 -10.67
C PRO A 324 -1.41 25.95 -10.59
N VAL A 325 -2.66 25.82 -11.07
CA VAL A 325 -3.49 24.62 -10.85
C VAL A 325 -4.23 24.18 -12.11
N TRP A 326 -4.04 22.93 -12.50
CA TRP A 326 -4.92 22.21 -13.42
C TRP A 326 -5.87 21.33 -12.61
N SER A 327 -7.15 21.34 -12.95
CA SER A 327 -8.12 20.42 -12.37
C SER A 327 -9.21 20.08 -13.35
N GLY A 328 -9.76 18.87 -13.25
CA GLY A 328 -10.79 18.44 -14.18
C GLY A 328 -11.15 16.97 -14.01
N THR A 329 -11.91 16.46 -14.96
CA THR A 329 -12.29 15.06 -15.06
C THR A 329 -12.03 14.60 -16.49
N SER A 330 -11.30 13.50 -16.67
CA SER A 330 -11.00 12.95 -17.99
C SER A 330 -12.25 12.37 -18.65
N ALA A 331 -12.14 12.10 -19.96
CA ALA A 331 -13.03 11.14 -20.61
C ALA A 331 -12.91 9.74 -19.96
N VAL A 332 -13.86 8.85 -20.27
CA VAL A 332 -13.83 7.45 -19.82
C VAL A 332 -12.57 6.77 -20.32
N LEU A 333 -11.77 6.23 -19.40
CA LEU A 333 -10.54 5.51 -19.70
C LEU A 333 -10.85 4.11 -20.24
N THR A 334 -10.03 3.66 -21.18
CA THR A 334 -10.03 2.27 -21.66
C THR A 334 -9.49 1.32 -20.59
N SER A 335 -9.80 0.03 -20.69
CA SER A 335 -9.28 -0.97 -19.74
C SER A 335 -7.75 -1.04 -19.72
N ALA A 336 -7.09 -0.85 -20.88
CA ALA A 336 -5.62 -0.79 -20.96
C ALA A 336 -5.05 0.44 -20.24
N GLN A 337 -5.70 1.60 -20.39
CA GLN A 337 -5.33 2.83 -19.67
C GLN A 337 -5.48 2.68 -18.15
N VAL A 338 -6.57 2.06 -17.69
CA VAL A 338 -6.75 1.74 -16.26
C VAL A 338 -5.67 0.79 -15.77
N ALA A 339 -5.37 -0.27 -16.53
CA ALA A 339 -4.31 -1.21 -16.17
C ALA A 339 -2.93 -0.53 -16.08
N ASP A 340 -2.60 0.35 -17.03
CA ASP A 340 -1.35 1.12 -17.00
C ASP A 340 -1.30 2.09 -15.80
N LEU A 341 -2.39 2.78 -15.50
CA LEU A 341 -2.48 3.69 -14.36
C LEU A 341 -2.30 2.94 -13.03
N VAL A 342 -3.02 1.83 -12.85
CA VAL A 342 -2.93 0.96 -11.66
C VAL A 342 -1.55 0.32 -11.52
N ALA A 343 -0.90 -0.03 -12.63
CA ALA A 343 0.47 -0.53 -12.65
C ALA A 343 1.53 0.56 -12.40
N GLY A 344 1.13 1.80 -12.11
CA GLY A 344 2.04 2.91 -11.87
C GLY A 344 2.82 3.34 -13.12
N ARG A 345 2.30 3.08 -14.32
CA ARG A 345 2.92 3.44 -15.61
C ARG A 345 2.49 4.81 -16.11
N TRP A 346 1.65 5.54 -15.38
CA TRP A 346 1.27 6.89 -15.76
C TRP A 346 2.18 7.92 -15.11
N TYR A 347 2.44 9.05 -15.77
CA TYR A 347 3.13 10.18 -15.16
C TYR A 347 2.47 11.51 -15.52
N ALA A 348 2.48 12.44 -14.58
CA ALA A 348 2.12 13.84 -14.80
C ALA A 348 3.33 14.59 -15.33
N ASN A 349 3.09 15.48 -16.29
CA ASN A 349 4.13 16.30 -16.91
C ASN A 349 3.63 17.72 -17.16
N VAL A 350 4.51 18.71 -16.98
CA VAL A 350 4.22 20.13 -17.19
C VAL A 350 5.31 20.70 -18.10
N HIS A 351 4.90 21.44 -19.12
CA HIS A 351 5.77 22.01 -20.16
C HIS A 351 5.81 23.53 -20.06
N SER A 352 6.93 24.14 -20.42
CA SER A 352 7.04 25.61 -20.52
C SER A 352 7.72 26.04 -21.81
N THR A 353 7.78 27.35 -22.05
CA THR A 353 8.50 27.91 -23.18
C THR A 353 10.00 27.62 -23.12
N ALA A 354 10.57 27.47 -21.92
CA ALA A 354 11.97 27.12 -21.72
C ALA A 354 12.22 25.61 -21.87
N PHE A 355 11.23 24.78 -21.54
CA PHE A 355 11.31 23.33 -21.63
C PHE A 355 10.11 22.73 -22.39
N PRO A 356 10.09 22.82 -23.74
CA PRO A 356 8.97 22.34 -24.53
C PRO A 356 8.74 20.83 -24.43
N GLY A 357 9.81 20.05 -24.19
CA GLY A 357 9.75 18.60 -23.99
C GLY A 357 9.25 18.15 -22.62
N GLY A 358 9.12 19.07 -21.65
CA GLY A 358 8.80 18.80 -20.25
C GLY A 358 9.74 19.56 -19.32
N GLU A 359 9.18 20.38 -18.41
CA GLU A 359 9.93 21.09 -17.37
C GLU A 359 10.02 20.28 -16.07
N ILE A 360 8.89 19.71 -15.63
CA ILE A 360 8.79 18.87 -14.43
C ILE A 360 7.89 17.64 -14.66
N ARG A 361 8.33 16.48 -14.14
CA ARG A 361 7.65 15.18 -14.29
C ARG A 361 7.53 14.47 -12.94
N GLY A 362 6.46 13.69 -12.79
CA GLY A 362 6.24 12.84 -11.61
C GLY A 362 5.38 11.63 -11.95
N GLN A 363 5.82 10.43 -11.58
CA GLN A 363 5.04 9.21 -11.81
C GLN A 363 3.76 9.23 -10.95
N MET A 364 2.62 8.93 -11.56
CA MET A 364 1.34 8.71 -10.91
C MET A 364 1.32 7.31 -10.34
N LEU A 365 1.59 7.22 -9.05
CA LEU A 365 1.52 5.99 -8.30
C LEU A 365 0.23 6.01 -7.50
N ALA A 366 -0.38 4.85 -7.24
CA ALA A 366 -1.29 4.78 -6.11
C ALA A 366 -0.52 5.35 -4.90
N PRO A 367 -1.06 6.34 -4.17
CA PRO A 367 -0.31 7.06 -3.15
C PRO A 367 0.26 6.01 -2.23
N GLY A 368 1.61 5.93 -2.14
CA GLY A 368 2.35 4.84 -1.49
C GLY A 368 1.50 4.22 -0.41
N LEU A 369 0.79 3.17 -0.80
CA LEU A 369 -0.20 2.57 0.08
C LEU A 369 0.63 1.94 1.18
N PRO A 370 0.11 1.98 2.40
CA PRO A 370 0.99 1.79 3.51
C PRO A 370 1.77 0.49 3.39
N GLY A 371 3.10 0.56 3.50
CA GLY A 371 3.94 -0.61 3.59
C GLY A 371 3.49 -1.38 4.82
N VAL A 372 2.86 -2.54 4.63
CA VAL A 372 2.72 -3.46 5.74
C VAL A 372 4.09 -4.09 5.96
N PHE A 373 4.47 -4.21 7.22
CA PHE A 373 5.65 -4.97 7.58
C PHE A 373 5.38 -5.70 8.90
N GLY A 374 6.07 -6.82 9.06
CA GLY A 374 5.80 -7.76 10.14
C GLY A 374 4.46 -8.50 9.99
N PHE A 375 4.24 -9.50 10.85
CA PHE A 375 3.05 -10.34 10.83
C PHE A 375 2.06 -10.04 11.96
N GLY A 376 2.47 -9.24 12.94
CA GLY A 376 1.75 -9.05 14.20
C GLY A 376 2.03 -10.16 15.21
N CYS A 377 1.61 -9.97 16.45
CA CYS A 377 1.62 -11.00 17.48
C CYS A 377 0.36 -11.87 17.37
N PRO A 378 0.49 -13.21 17.24
CA PRO A 378 -0.66 -14.10 17.27
C PRO A 378 -1.51 -13.89 18.53
N ALA A 379 -2.83 -13.72 18.34
CA ALA A 379 -3.79 -13.95 19.40
C ALA A 379 -3.90 -15.48 19.66
N ALA A 380 -4.77 -15.94 20.58
CA ALA A 380 -5.02 -17.37 20.80
C ALA A 380 -5.53 -18.13 19.55
N ALA A 381 -5.76 -17.42 18.45
CA ALA A 381 -6.07 -17.94 17.15
C ALA A 381 -4.81 -18.17 16.30
N SER A 382 -4.87 -19.14 15.40
CA SER A 382 -3.80 -19.48 14.45
C SER A 382 -3.45 -18.38 13.44
N THR A 383 -4.11 -17.22 13.49
CA THR A 383 -3.89 -16.08 12.58
C THR A 383 -3.68 -14.78 13.38
N PRO A 384 -2.63 -14.01 13.08
CA PRO A 384 -2.36 -12.75 13.78
C PRO A 384 -3.33 -11.63 13.37
N PRO A 385 -3.53 -10.61 14.23
CA PRO A 385 -4.27 -9.41 13.89
C PRO A 385 -3.64 -8.67 12.70
N GLU A 386 -4.47 -8.02 11.89
CA GLU A 386 -4.06 -7.31 10.69
C GLU A 386 -4.56 -5.85 10.70
N ILE A 387 -3.76 -4.92 10.18
CA ILE A 387 -4.08 -3.51 10.03
C ILE A 387 -4.10 -3.14 8.55
N GLY A 388 -5.02 -2.25 8.18
CA GLY A 388 -5.07 -1.60 6.87
C GLY A 388 -5.50 -0.15 7.00
N SER A 389 -5.49 0.59 5.89
CA SER A 389 -6.02 1.96 5.83
C SER A 389 -7.08 2.12 4.74
N MET A 390 -7.94 3.11 4.92
CA MET A 390 -8.94 3.60 3.96
C MET A 390 -8.75 5.10 3.75
N GLY A 391 -8.77 5.56 2.50
CA GLY A 391 -8.56 6.98 2.15
C GLY A 391 -7.08 7.36 2.04
N ILE A 392 -6.81 8.56 1.53
CA ILE A 392 -5.43 9.05 1.35
C ILE A 392 -4.99 9.80 2.59
N ALA A 393 -3.75 9.57 3.02
CA ALA A 393 -3.07 10.44 3.97
C ALA A 393 -2.61 11.75 3.30
N CYS A 394 -3.55 12.56 2.80
CA CYS A 394 -3.26 13.89 2.26
C CYS A 394 -3.39 14.96 3.33
N VAL A 395 -2.48 15.94 3.31
CA VAL A 395 -2.58 17.16 4.11
C VAL A 395 -3.97 17.81 3.91
N GLY A 396 -4.69 18.07 5.00
CA GLY A 396 -6.05 18.63 4.99
C GLY A 396 -7.19 17.61 4.76
N THR A 397 -6.90 16.31 4.71
CA THR A 397 -7.92 15.26 4.52
C THR A 397 -8.02 14.33 5.73
N ASN A 398 -9.08 13.52 5.75
CA ASN A 398 -9.22 12.44 6.72
C ASN A 398 -8.80 11.11 6.09
N PHE A 399 -8.05 10.31 6.84
CA PHE A 399 -7.78 8.91 6.52
C PHE A 399 -8.25 8.03 7.68
N THR A 400 -8.67 6.81 7.36
CA THR A 400 -9.11 5.82 8.34
C THR A 400 -8.11 4.69 8.40
N VAL A 401 -7.81 4.20 9.59
CA VAL A 401 -7.04 2.97 9.82
C VAL A 401 -7.96 1.97 10.47
N ALA A 402 -7.87 0.71 10.04
CA ALA A 402 -8.73 -0.36 10.48
C ALA A 402 -7.91 -1.55 10.99
N LEU A 403 -8.34 -2.13 12.11
CA LEU A 403 -7.86 -3.40 12.67
C LEU A 403 -8.83 -4.51 12.26
N TYR A 404 -8.28 -5.67 11.93
CA TYR A 404 -8.99 -6.88 11.57
C TYR A 404 -8.38 -8.05 12.34
N ARG A 405 -9.19 -9.10 12.59
CA ARG A 405 -8.75 -10.30 13.33
C ARG A 405 -8.16 -9.98 14.73
N GLY A 406 -8.58 -8.88 15.34
CA GLY A 406 -8.20 -8.52 16.70
C GLY A 406 -8.91 -9.39 17.74
N PRO A 407 -8.42 -9.41 18.99
CA PRO A 407 -9.17 -9.98 20.12
C PRO A 407 -10.53 -9.29 20.23
N VAL A 408 -11.61 -10.07 20.39
CA VAL A 408 -12.99 -9.59 20.36
C VAL A 408 -13.34 -8.74 21.59
N ALA A 409 -14.05 -7.62 21.38
CA ALA A 409 -14.53 -6.72 22.44
C ALA A 409 -13.43 -6.15 23.35
N MET A 410 -12.20 -6.08 22.85
CA MET A 410 -11.04 -5.58 23.59
C MET A 410 -10.67 -4.15 23.16
N PRO A 411 -10.28 -3.28 24.11
CA PRO A 411 -9.66 -2.01 23.79
C PRO A 411 -8.35 -2.24 23.04
N ALA A 412 -8.26 -1.65 21.86
CA ALA A 412 -7.04 -1.55 21.08
C ALA A 412 -6.61 -0.09 21.02
N VAL A 413 -5.31 0.16 21.06
CA VAL A 413 -4.68 1.45 20.88
C VAL A 413 -3.93 1.42 19.56
N LEU A 414 -4.26 2.35 18.69
CA LEU A 414 -3.52 2.62 17.48
C LEU A 414 -2.43 3.63 17.78
N LEU A 415 -1.18 3.22 17.59
CA LEU A 415 0.00 4.06 17.80
C LEU A 415 0.46 4.63 16.46
N PHE A 416 0.70 5.94 16.38
CA PHE A 416 1.31 6.60 15.23
C PHE A 416 2.69 7.14 15.54
N GLY A 417 3.71 6.65 14.86
CA GLY A 417 5.07 7.19 14.91
C GLY A 417 5.42 7.91 13.61
N PHE A 418 6.26 8.95 13.66
CA PHE A 418 6.89 9.48 12.45
C PHE A 418 8.10 8.63 12.10
N SER A 419 8.18 8.19 10.84
CA SER A 419 9.38 7.60 10.25
C SER A 419 10.41 8.72 10.12
N ARG A 420 11.17 9.01 11.19
CA ARG A 420 12.42 9.78 11.03
C ARG A 420 13.41 8.81 10.42
N ASP A 421 13.45 8.81 9.09
CA ASP A 421 14.52 8.27 8.23
C ASP A 421 15.20 7.05 8.83
N PHE A 422 14.92 5.80 8.42
CA PHE A 422 15.68 4.61 8.87
C PHE A 422 17.21 4.92 8.91
N MET A 423 17.73 5.29 10.09
CA MET A 423 18.87 6.21 10.20
C MET A 423 20.20 5.48 9.99
N PRO A 424 21.18 6.10 9.31
CA PRO A 424 22.53 5.55 9.29
C PRO A 424 23.11 5.53 10.71
N GLY A 425 23.37 4.34 11.26
CA GLY A 425 24.21 4.16 12.46
C GLY A 425 23.52 3.94 13.81
N PHE A 426 22.19 3.77 13.90
CA PHE A 426 21.52 3.41 15.16
C PHE A 426 20.81 2.05 15.13
N GLY A 427 20.84 1.37 16.28
CA GLY A 427 20.18 0.09 16.52
C GLY A 427 18.71 0.22 16.93
N ARG A 428 17.91 -0.64 16.29
CA ARG A 428 16.63 -1.29 16.67
C ARG A 428 15.32 -0.48 16.64
N LEU A 429 14.61 -0.64 15.54
CA LEU A 429 13.22 -1.12 15.52
C LEU A 429 13.16 -2.47 14.78
N PRO A 430 12.24 -3.40 15.12
CA PRO A 430 11.38 -3.36 16.31
C PRO A 430 12.15 -3.70 17.59
N LEU A 431 11.58 -3.35 18.75
CA LEU A 431 12.00 -3.97 20.00
C LEU A 431 11.71 -5.46 19.84
N SER A 432 12.76 -6.29 19.76
CA SER A 432 12.60 -7.71 20.01
C SER A 432 11.98 -7.79 21.39
N LEU A 433 10.74 -8.27 21.47
CA LEU A 433 10.12 -8.49 22.76
C LEU A 433 10.83 -9.61 23.53
N ALA A 434 11.93 -10.20 23.05
CA ALA A 434 12.68 -11.27 23.73
C ALA A 434 12.87 -11.10 25.25
N PRO A 435 13.09 -9.90 25.84
CA PRO A 435 13.13 -9.75 27.30
C PRO A 435 11.76 -9.91 28.00
N ILE A 436 10.67 -9.81 27.26
CA ILE A 436 9.25 -9.90 27.62
C ILE A 436 8.54 -10.96 26.71
N GLY A 437 9.29 -11.91 26.13
CA GLY A 437 9.07 -12.35 24.73
C GLY A 437 8.50 -13.72 24.48
N GLY A 438 7.43 -13.76 23.70
CA GLY A 438 7.09 -14.87 22.85
C GLY A 438 7.88 -14.80 21.54
N THR A 439 8.21 -15.95 20.98
CA THR A 439 8.70 -16.07 19.60
C THR A 439 7.72 -15.37 18.65
N ASP A 440 8.21 -14.73 17.60
CA ASP A 440 7.41 -14.18 16.49
C ASP A 440 6.64 -12.86 16.77
N CYS A 441 6.95 -12.17 17.88
CA CYS A 441 6.25 -10.97 18.34
C CYS A 441 7.05 -9.66 18.19
N PHE A 442 6.41 -8.57 17.73
CA PHE A 442 7.03 -7.25 17.64
C PHE A 442 6.07 -6.09 17.98
N LEU A 443 6.64 -4.99 18.50
CA LEU A 443 5.94 -3.75 18.78
C LEU A 443 6.77 -2.53 18.33
N PHE A 444 6.11 -1.51 17.80
CA PHE A 444 6.71 -0.19 17.62
C PHE A 444 6.92 0.51 18.93
N HIS A 445 8.18 0.89 19.18
CA HIS A 445 8.55 1.55 20.41
C HIS A 445 8.89 3.05 20.26
N ASP A 446 9.10 3.56 19.04
CA ASP A 446 9.58 4.94 18.88
C ASP A 446 8.44 5.96 18.81
N ASN A 447 8.41 6.76 19.87
CA ASN A 447 7.74 8.06 20.03
C ASN A 447 6.39 8.20 19.31
N PRO A 448 5.33 7.54 19.81
CA PRO A 448 4.00 7.73 19.26
C PRO A 448 3.60 9.20 19.41
N GLY A 449 3.56 9.93 18.31
CA GLY A 449 3.12 11.32 18.29
C GLY A 449 1.60 11.45 18.50
N ILE A 450 0.85 10.40 18.15
CA ILE A 450 -0.60 10.30 18.30
C ILE A 450 -0.96 8.87 18.71
N SER A 451 -1.86 8.72 19.67
CA SER A 451 -2.52 7.44 19.97
C SER A 451 -4.04 7.59 19.85
N VAL A 452 -4.69 6.63 19.19
CA VAL A 452 -6.15 6.60 19.06
C VAL A 452 -6.65 5.29 19.63
N ALA A 453 -7.52 5.35 20.64
CA ALA A 453 -8.17 4.17 21.17
C ALA A 453 -9.41 3.81 20.33
N ALA A 454 -9.61 2.53 20.07
CA ALA A 454 -10.87 1.99 19.59
C ALA A 454 -11.14 0.63 20.25
N VAL A 455 -12.41 0.28 20.39
CA VAL A 455 -12.80 -1.04 20.87
C VAL A 455 -13.14 -1.89 19.66
N THR A 456 -12.56 -3.09 19.59
CA THR A 456 -12.92 -4.07 18.58
C THR A 456 -14.36 -4.54 18.75
N ASP A 457 -15.08 -4.73 17.66
CA ASP A 457 -16.42 -5.28 17.67
C ASP A 457 -16.41 -6.80 17.95
N ALA A 458 -17.60 -7.41 17.91
CA ALA A 458 -17.80 -8.85 18.09
C ALA A 458 -17.03 -9.72 17.06
N LEU A 459 -16.56 -9.11 15.96
CA LEU A 459 -15.83 -9.75 14.87
C LEU A 459 -14.32 -9.49 14.96
N GLY A 460 -13.86 -8.77 15.99
CA GLY A 460 -12.46 -8.39 16.13
C GLY A 460 -12.04 -7.24 15.20
N CYS A 461 -13.01 -6.45 14.71
CA CYS A 461 -12.77 -5.33 13.80
C CYS A 461 -12.86 -3.98 14.55
N ALA A 462 -11.95 -3.06 14.27
CA ALA A 462 -11.97 -1.69 14.82
C ALA A 462 -11.55 -0.67 13.76
N LYS A 463 -11.97 0.59 13.91
CA LYS A 463 -11.58 1.69 13.03
C LYS A 463 -11.24 2.94 13.81
N ALA A 464 -10.27 3.69 13.29
CA ALA A 464 -9.90 5.02 13.77
C ALA A 464 -9.77 5.96 12.57
N THR A 465 -10.52 7.06 12.56
CA THR A 465 -10.40 8.10 11.52
C THR A 465 -9.60 9.27 12.06
N ILE A 466 -8.65 9.74 11.27
CA ILE A 466 -7.67 10.74 11.66
C ILE A 466 -7.62 11.82 10.59
N GLY A 467 -7.77 13.07 11.03
CA GLY A 467 -7.56 14.23 10.18
C GLY A 467 -6.07 14.57 10.12
N ILE A 468 -5.56 14.80 8.92
CA ILE A 468 -4.19 15.29 8.71
C ILE A 468 -4.25 16.81 8.65
N PRO A 469 -3.67 17.54 9.61
CA PRO A 469 -3.70 19.00 9.62
C PRO A 469 -3.16 19.58 8.32
N SER A 470 -3.83 20.62 7.80
CA SER A 470 -3.41 21.31 6.56
C SER A 470 -2.06 22.04 6.68
N THR A 471 -1.56 22.18 7.91
CA THR A 471 -0.32 22.88 8.27
C THR A 471 0.89 21.96 8.34
N LEU A 472 0.72 20.64 8.19
CA LEU A 472 1.85 19.71 8.19
C LEU A 472 2.69 19.92 6.91
N PRO A 473 4.02 20.05 7.02
CA PRO A 473 4.88 19.98 5.86
C PRO A 473 4.73 18.58 5.25
N GLY A 474 4.18 18.51 4.03
CA GLY A 474 4.05 17.24 3.31
C GLY A 474 5.41 16.59 3.11
N GLY A 475 5.43 15.25 2.96
CA GLY A 475 6.66 14.52 2.64
C GLY A 475 7.25 13.65 3.75
N GLY A 476 6.70 13.68 4.96
CA GLY A 476 7.02 12.71 6.01
C GLY A 476 6.25 11.40 5.84
N THR A 477 6.78 10.32 6.41
CA THR A 477 6.11 9.01 6.45
C THR A 477 5.67 8.71 7.89
N VAL A 478 4.50 8.12 8.04
CA VAL A 478 3.92 7.76 9.34
C VAL A 478 3.77 6.25 9.42
N MET A 479 4.23 5.69 10.53
CA MET A 479 4.02 4.30 10.89
C MET A 479 2.82 4.19 11.82
N ALA A 480 2.02 3.15 11.65
CA ALA A 480 0.89 2.83 12.49
C ALA A 480 0.90 1.35 12.87
N GLN A 481 0.53 1.05 14.11
CA GLN A 481 0.32 -0.32 14.57
C GLN A 481 -0.76 -0.34 15.64
N TRP A 482 -1.68 -1.31 15.54
CA TRP A 482 -2.60 -1.58 16.62
C TRP A 482 -1.96 -2.47 17.68
N PHE A 483 -2.24 -2.13 18.92
CA PHE A 483 -1.83 -2.87 20.10
C PHE A 483 -3.01 -3.03 21.05
N ALA A 484 -3.24 -4.24 21.57
CA ALA A 484 -4.24 -4.52 22.58
C ALA A 484 -3.64 -5.38 23.70
N ILE A 485 -3.96 -5.03 24.95
CA ILE A 485 -3.71 -5.89 26.11
C ILE A 485 -4.89 -6.85 26.22
N ALA A 486 -4.65 -8.13 25.97
CA ALA A 486 -5.66 -9.16 25.99
C ALA A 486 -5.21 -10.36 26.85
N PRO A 487 -5.51 -10.35 28.15
CA PRO A 487 -5.12 -11.44 29.05
C PRO A 487 -5.60 -12.80 28.54
N GLY A 488 -4.71 -13.79 28.50
CA GLY A 488 -5.04 -15.16 28.10
C GLY A 488 -5.01 -15.46 26.59
N VAL A 489 -4.79 -14.47 25.72
CA VAL A 489 -4.66 -14.75 24.26
C VAL A 489 -3.33 -15.44 23.92
N ASN A 490 -2.29 -15.16 24.66
CA ASN A 490 -0.99 -15.83 24.59
C ASN A 490 -0.29 -15.65 25.94
N PRO A 491 0.88 -16.29 26.15
CA PRO A 491 1.61 -16.16 27.42
C PRO A 491 1.95 -14.72 27.83
N LEU A 492 1.88 -13.75 26.90
CA LEU A 492 2.19 -12.34 27.13
C LEU A 492 0.97 -11.49 27.45
N GLY A 493 -0.24 -11.98 27.13
CA GLY A 493 -1.46 -11.18 27.20
C GLY A 493 -1.45 -9.98 26.25
N VAL A 494 -0.74 -10.07 25.12
CA VAL A 494 -0.56 -8.97 24.15
C VAL A 494 -0.94 -9.43 22.76
N ALA A 495 -1.76 -8.64 22.07
CA ALA A 495 -2.02 -8.78 20.64
C ALA A 495 -1.55 -7.50 19.91
N SER A 496 -0.80 -7.66 18.83
CA SER A 496 -0.39 -6.54 17.98
C SER A 496 -0.67 -6.89 16.53
N SER A 497 -1.06 -5.89 15.73
CA SER A 497 -1.15 -6.06 14.29
C SER A 497 0.24 -6.10 13.66
N ASN A 498 0.30 -6.54 12.40
CA ASN A 498 1.31 -6.02 11.47
C ASN A 498 1.40 -4.48 11.56
N GLY A 499 2.55 -3.92 11.21
CA GLY A 499 2.73 -2.49 11.15
C GLY A 499 2.37 -1.96 9.77
N LEU A 500 2.11 -0.66 9.68
CA LEU A 500 1.56 0.01 8.51
C LEU A 500 2.30 1.33 8.29
N GLU A 501 3.01 1.52 7.19
CA GLU A 501 3.79 2.74 6.93
C GLU A 501 3.26 3.51 5.72
N PHE A 502 2.63 4.67 5.88
CA PHE A 502 2.10 5.49 4.77
C PHE A 502 2.75 6.87 4.68
N ALA A 503 2.92 7.37 3.45
CA ALA A 503 3.41 8.71 3.20
C ALA A 503 2.31 9.76 3.40
N ILE A 504 2.62 10.87 4.09
CA ILE A 504 1.79 12.06 4.12
C ILE A 504 2.05 12.85 2.83
N ASN A 505 1.01 13.02 2.02
CA ASN A 505 1.09 13.68 0.72
C ASN A 505 0.58 15.12 0.73
#